data_AF-A0A521EX00-F1
#
_entry.id   AF-A0A521EX00-F1
#
_cell.length_a   1.000
_cell.length_b   1.000
_cell.length_c   1.000
_cell.angle_alpha   90.00
_cell.angle_beta   90.00
_cell.angle_gamma   90.00
#
_symmetry.space_group_name_H-M   'P 1'
#
loop_
_entity.id
_entity.type
_entity.pdbx_description
1 polymer ?
#
loop_
_entity_poly.entity_id
_entity_poly.type
_entity_poly.pdbx_seq_one_letter_code
_entity_poly.pdbx_strand_id
1 'polypeptide(L)'
;MFLNRAYSTENLLKAYQDDCNRPHRQFYVACKEEQIIGYAELAEHAPAHFELTRIYLLPSFQGLGIGKQLLTTLFNAQPHIHQVFAWVEKENHRGRQFYQAMNFLPVEQMEDDFFGKVTTLVKYQKDVSC
;
A
#
# COMPACT_ATOMS: atom_id res chain seq x y z
N MET A 1 -10.82 14.71 17.66
CA MET A 1 -11.42 13.96 16.53
C MET A 1 -10.30 13.45 15.64
N PHE A 2 -10.40 12.22 15.10
CA PHE A 2 -9.36 11.58 14.25
C PHE A 2 -8.86 12.51 13.14
N LEU A 3 -9.78 13.20 12.45
CA LEU A 3 -9.44 14.08 11.33
C LEU A 3 -8.45 15.19 11.72
N ASN A 4 -8.69 15.91 12.82
CA ASN A 4 -7.76 16.97 13.26
C ASN A 4 -6.40 16.42 13.71
N ARG A 5 -6.34 15.18 14.20
CA ARG A 5 -5.08 14.59 14.68
C ARG A 5 -4.30 13.92 13.56
N ALA A 6 -4.94 13.36 12.54
CA ALA A 6 -4.27 12.74 11.40
C ALA A 6 -3.99 13.73 10.26
N TYR A 7 -4.86 14.73 10.07
CA TYR A 7 -4.83 15.67 8.94
C TYR A 7 -4.75 17.14 9.38
N SER A 8 -4.09 17.44 10.50
CA SER A 8 -3.69 18.82 10.79
C SER A 8 -2.74 19.32 9.71
N THR A 9 -2.69 20.64 9.50
CA THR A 9 -1.74 21.26 8.56
C THR A 9 -0.30 20.83 8.86
N GLU A 10 0.07 20.74 10.14
CA GLU A 10 1.39 20.28 10.58
C GLU A 10 1.67 18.82 10.17
N ASN A 11 0.73 17.90 10.39
CA ASN A 11 0.91 16.50 10.03
C ASN A 11 0.91 16.27 8.53
N LEU A 12 0.11 17.03 7.78
CA LEU A 12 0.14 17.04 6.32
C LEU A 12 1.48 17.55 5.78
N LEU A 13 2.02 18.64 6.36
CA LEU A 13 3.31 19.19 5.95
C LEU A 13 4.44 18.22 6.26
N LYS A 14 4.41 17.59 7.43
CA LYS A 14 5.37 16.55 7.80
C LYS A 14 5.31 15.37 6.84
N ALA A 15 4.10 14.85 6.56
CA ALA A 15 3.92 13.75 5.62
C ALA A 15 4.44 14.13 4.21
N TYR A 16 4.21 15.36 3.76
CA TYR A 16 4.76 15.86 2.49
C TYR A 16 6.29 15.92 2.49
N GLN A 17 6.91 16.44 3.55
CA GLN A 17 8.37 16.50 3.67
C GLN A 17 9.00 15.11 3.71
N ASP A 18 8.41 14.20 4.49
CA ASP A 18 8.83 12.80 4.55
C ASP A 18 8.71 12.15 3.16
N ASP A 19 7.66 12.48 2.39
CA ASP A 19 7.45 11.98 1.03
C ASP A 19 8.48 12.53 0.03
N CYS A 20 8.82 13.83 0.10
CA CYS A 20 9.84 14.44 -0.74
C CYS A 20 11.24 13.84 -0.54
N ASN A 21 11.51 13.28 0.64
CA ASN A 21 12.80 12.70 0.99
C ASN A 21 12.90 11.20 0.67
N ARG A 22 11.83 10.56 0.19
CA ARG A 22 11.86 9.13 -0.19
C ARG A 22 12.43 8.98 -1.60
N PRO A 23 13.64 8.39 -1.75
CA PRO A 23 14.09 8.00 -3.08
C PRO A 23 13.13 6.94 -3.63
N HIS A 24 12.86 7.00 -4.94
CA HIS A 24 12.14 5.96 -5.66
C HIS A 24 10.71 5.64 -5.15
N ARG A 25 9.80 6.61 -5.33
CA ARG A 25 8.37 6.46 -5.09
C ARG A 25 7.58 6.41 -6.40
N GLN A 26 6.60 5.51 -6.47
CA GLN A 26 5.66 5.39 -7.57
C GLN A 26 4.23 5.56 -7.04
N PHE A 27 3.46 6.42 -7.70
CA PHE A 27 2.05 6.65 -7.38
C PHE A 27 1.23 6.61 -8.66
N TYR A 28 0.26 5.71 -8.72
CA TYR A 28 -0.62 5.55 -9.88
C TYR A 28 -2.08 5.60 -9.47
N VAL A 29 -2.89 6.20 -10.35
CA VAL A 29 -4.35 6.21 -10.25
C VAL A 29 -4.94 5.30 -11.32
N ALA A 30 -6.00 4.57 -10.96
CA ALA A 30 -6.83 3.85 -11.91
C ALA A 30 -8.02 4.75 -12.27
N CYS A 31 -8.21 4.99 -13.57
CA CYS A 31 -9.31 5.79 -14.09
C CYS A 31 -10.22 4.93 -14.96
N LYS A 32 -11.53 5.17 -14.87
CA LYS A 32 -12.53 4.72 -15.85
C LYS A 32 -13.18 5.97 -16.41
N GLU A 33 -12.99 6.21 -17.71
CA GLU A 33 -13.33 7.49 -18.33
C GLU A 33 -12.66 8.64 -17.55
N GLU A 34 -13.42 9.61 -17.07
CA GLU A 34 -12.93 10.75 -16.30
C GLU A 34 -12.97 10.52 -14.77
N GLN A 35 -13.41 9.34 -14.32
CA GLN A 35 -13.55 9.03 -12.90
C GLN A 35 -12.33 8.26 -12.35
N ILE A 36 -11.74 8.77 -11.27
CA ILE A 36 -10.77 8.02 -10.46
C ILE A 36 -11.52 6.94 -9.67
N ILE A 37 -11.16 5.68 -9.90
CA ILE A 37 -11.80 4.50 -9.28
C ILE A 37 -10.89 3.78 -8.29
N GLY A 38 -9.61 4.18 -8.22
CA GLY A 38 -8.66 3.69 -7.25
C GLY A 38 -7.27 4.27 -7.44
N TYR A 39 -6.37 3.89 -6.56
CA TYR A 39 -4.97 4.31 -6.61
C TYR A 39 -4.08 3.32 -5.86
N ALA A 40 -2.79 3.36 -6.15
CA ALA A 40 -1.80 2.57 -5.44
C ALA A 40 -0.47 3.34 -5.35
N GLU A 41 0.29 3.03 -4.31
CA GLU A 41 1.55 3.67 -3.99
C GLU A 41 2.57 2.62 -3.57
N LEU A 42 3.77 2.73 -4.15
CA LEU A 42 4.94 1.93 -3.80
C LEU A 42 6.09 2.87 -3.49
N ALA A 43 6.77 2.65 -2.37
CA ALA A 43 7.92 3.46 -1.96
C ALA A 43 9.08 2.57 -1.52
N GLU A 44 10.31 2.99 -1.81
CA GLU A 44 11.49 2.29 -1.30
C GLU A 44 11.57 2.45 0.23
N HIS A 45 11.70 1.32 0.93
CA HIS A 45 11.86 1.26 2.38
C HIS A 45 13.33 1.06 2.76
N ALA A 46 14.03 0.24 1.98
CA ALA A 46 15.47 0.01 2.04
C ALA A 46 15.96 -0.33 0.61
N PRO A 47 17.27 -0.28 0.32
CA PRO A 47 17.78 -0.55 -1.03
C PRO A 47 17.19 -1.82 -1.64
N ALA A 48 16.50 -1.70 -2.78
CA ALA A 48 15.80 -2.79 -3.48
C ALA A 48 14.62 -3.46 -2.72
N HIS A 49 14.25 -2.96 -1.55
CA HIS A 49 13.14 -3.45 -0.72
C HIS A 49 12.05 -2.37 -0.62
N PHE A 50 10.87 -2.68 -1.14
CA PHE A 50 9.80 -1.71 -1.31
C PHE A 50 8.60 -2.03 -0.42
N GLU A 51 7.92 -0.98 0.01
CA GLU A 51 6.64 -1.06 0.71
C GLU A 51 5.51 -0.64 -0.22
N LEU A 52 4.49 -1.48 -0.35
CA LEU A 52 3.20 -1.10 -0.94
C LEU A 52 2.40 -0.36 0.13
N THR A 53 2.67 0.92 0.29
CA THR A 53 2.10 1.76 1.35
C THR A 53 0.60 1.97 1.17
N ARG A 54 0.10 1.93 -0.07
CA ARG A 54 -1.33 2.12 -0.38
C ARG A 54 -1.75 1.28 -1.57
N ILE A 55 -2.93 0.66 -1.47
CA ILE A 55 -3.66 0.14 -2.63
C ILE A 55 -5.15 0.12 -2.32
N TYR A 56 -5.92 0.95 -3.02
CA TYR A 56 -7.33 1.15 -2.75
C TYR A 56 -8.13 1.22 -4.04
N LEU A 57 -9.31 0.60 -4.01
CA LEU A 57 -10.30 0.65 -5.08
C LEU A 57 -11.65 0.93 -4.46
N LEU A 58 -12.46 1.70 -5.18
CA LEU A 58 -13.88 1.84 -4.86
C LEU A 58 -14.55 0.45 -4.80
N PRO A 59 -15.45 0.17 -3.85
CA PRO A 59 -16.02 -1.16 -3.64
C PRO A 59 -16.62 -1.81 -4.89
N SER A 60 -17.28 -1.01 -5.75
CA SER A 60 -17.90 -1.44 -7.01
C SER A 60 -16.91 -1.86 -8.10
N PHE A 61 -15.62 -1.56 -7.93
CA PHE A 61 -14.55 -1.87 -8.88
C PHE A 61 -13.57 -2.94 -8.37
N GLN A 62 -13.84 -3.51 -7.20
CA GLN A 62 -13.05 -4.60 -6.64
C GLN A 62 -13.45 -5.95 -7.27
N GLY A 63 -12.48 -6.88 -7.42
CA GLY A 63 -12.73 -8.19 -8.05
C GLY A 63 -12.68 -8.20 -9.59
N LEU A 64 -12.44 -7.04 -10.22
CA LEU A 64 -12.36 -6.89 -11.68
C LEU A 64 -10.93 -6.96 -12.24
N GLY A 65 -9.96 -7.42 -11.44
CA GLY A 65 -8.55 -7.47 -11.84
C GLY A 65 -7.79 -6.13 -11.79
N ILE A 66 -8.44 -5.01 -11.48
CA ILE A 66 -7.83 -3.67 -11.45
C ILE A 66 -6.70 -3.57 -10.42
N GLY A 67 -6.87 -4.19 -9.23
CA GLY A 67 -5.83 -4.18 -8.20
C GLY A 67 -4.55 -4.90 -8.65
N LYS A 68 -4.70 -5.98 -9.43
CA LYS A 68 -3.57 -6.69 -10.04
C LYS A 68 -2.89 -5.80 -11.09
N GLN A 69 -3.66 -5.09 -11.91
CA GLN A 69 -3.11 -4.17 -12.90
C GLN A 69 -2.31 -3.05 -12.24
N LEU A 70 -2.85 -2.39 -11.21
CA LEU A 70 -2.13 -1.37 -10.43
C LEU A 70 -0.81 -1.92 -9.86
N LEU A 71 -0.83 -3.11 -9.27
CA LEU A 71 0.36 -3.75 -8.72
C LEU A 71 1.41 -4.05 -9.80
N THR A 72 0.99 -4.59 -10.95
CA THR A 72 1.88 -4.84 -12.09
C THR A 72 2.48 -3.54 -12.63
N THR A 73 1.69 -2.47 -12.75
CA THR A 73 2.19 -1.16 -13.19
C THR A 73 3.24 -0.61 -12.23
N LEU A 74 3.01 -0.71 -10.92
CA LEU A 74 3.98 -0.29 -9.90
C LEU A 74 5.30 -1.08 -10.02
N PHE A 75 5.22 -2.40 -10.19
CA PHE A 75 6.43 -3.24 -10.30
C PHE A 75 7.21 -2.96 -11.58
N ASN A 76 6.51 -2.79 -12.71
CA ASN A 76 7.15 -2.49 -13.99
C ASN A 76 7.83 -1.11 -14.00
N ALA A 77 7.30 -0.15 -13.23
CA ALA A 77 7.91 1.17 -13.07
C ALA A 77 9.21 1.15 -12.26
N GLN A 78 9.53 0.02 -11.61
CA GLN A 78 10.63 -0.08 -10.67
C GLN A 78 11.44 -1.38 -10.92
N PRO A 79 12.37 -1.38 -11.89
CA PRO A 79 13.03 -2.61 -12.36
C PRO A 79 14.04 -3.23 -11.37
N HIS A 80 14.37 -2.55 -10.28
CA HIS A 80 15.33 -3.03 -9.27
C HIS A 80 14.67 -3.49 -7.96
N ILE A 81 13.36 -3.75 -7.96
CA ILE A 81 12.71 -4.37 -6.81
C ILE A 81 13.23 -5.80 -6.66
N HIS A 82 13.77 -6.10 -5.48
CA HIS A 82 14.05 -7.46 -5.04
C HIS A 82 12.91 -8.03 -4.18
N GLN A 83 12.31 -7.18 -3.34
CA GLN A 83 11.27 -7.59 -2.41
C GLN A 83 10.23 -6.49 -2.23
N VAL A 84 8.98 -6.90 -2.05
CA VAL A 84 7.86 -6.01 -1.69
C VAL A 84 7.16 -6.54 -0.45
N PHE A 85 6.78 -5.65 0.46
CA PHE A 85 5.89 -5.98 1.57
C PHE A 85 4.73 -4.99 1.69
N ALA A 86 3.71 -5.41 2.43
CA ALA A 86 2.58 -4.57 2.81
C ALA A 86 2.07 -4.97 4.21
N TRP A 87 1.61 -3.99 4.97
CA TRP A 87 0.88 -4.20 6.21
C TRP A 87 -0.62 -4.11 5.98
N VAL A 88 -1.37 -5.04 6.56
CA VAL A 88 -2.84 -5.07 6.44
C VAL A 88 -3.46 -5.49 7.77
N GLU A 89 -4.57 -4.87 8.14
CA GLU A 89 -5.34 -5.29 9.31
C GLU A 89 -5.73 -6.77 9.23
N LYS A 90 -5.60 -7.49 10.34
CA LYS A 90 -5.91 -8.91 10.46
C LYS A 90 -7.36 -9.23 10.08
N GLU A 91 -8.26 -8.32 10.41
CA GLU A 91 -9.71 -8.38 10.13
C GLU A 91 -10.07 -7.96 8.70
N ASN A 92 -9.13 -7.36 7.94
CA ASN A 92 -9.34 -7.04 6.53
C ASN A 92 -9.15 -8.31 5.67
N HIS A 93 -10.11 -9.22 5.78
CA HIS A 93 -10.10 -10.51 5.06
C HIS A 93 -9.97 -10.32 3.55
N ARG A 94 -10.60 -9.29 2.98
CA ARG A 94 -10.55 -9.01 1.54
C ARG A 94 -9.15 -8.57 1.09
N GLY A 95 -8.51 -7.67 1.83
CA GLY A 95 -7.13 -7.24 1.56
C GLY A 95 -6.16 -8.41 1.68
N ARG A 96 -6.31 -9.22 2.72
CA ARG A 96 -5.49 -10.44 2.92
C ARG A 96 -5.63 -11.44 1.79
N GLN A 97 -6.85 -11.72 1.33
CA GLN A 97 -7.10 -12.58 0.17
C GLN A 97 -6.49 -12.00 -1.10
N PHE A 98 -6.54 -10.67 -1.29
CA PHE A 98 -5.87 -10.01 -2.41
C PHE A 98 -4.35 -10.26 -2.39
N TYR A 99 -3.68 -10.07 -1.24
CA TYR A 99 -2.24 -10.33 -1.13
C TYR A 99 -1.89 -11.79 -1.39
N GLN A 100 -2.66 -12.73 -0.84
CA GLN A 100 -2.47 -14.16 -1.09
C GLN A 100 -2.64 -14.51 -2.58
N ALA A 101 -3.66 -13.97 -3.24
CA ALA A 101 -3.88 -14.17 -4.67
C ALA A 101 -2.75 -13.58 -5.54
N MET A 102 -2.05 -12.54 -5.05
CA MET A 102 -0.89 -11.94 -5.70
C MET A 102 0.44 -12.65 -5.35
N ASN A 103 0.39 -13.80 -4.66
CA ASN A 103 1.53 -14.59 -4.19
C ASN A 103 2.39 -13.87 -3.14
N PHE A 104 1.79 -13.03 -2.31
CA PHE A 104 2.43 -12.59 -1.07
C PHE A 104 2.16 -13.60 0.03
N LEU A 105 3.16 -13.81 0.89
CA LEU A 105 3.11 -14.71 2.02
C LEU A 105 3.04 -13.90 3.33
N PRO A 106 2.20 -14.30 4.30
CA PRO A 106 2.21 -13.68 5.62
C PRO A 106 3.49 -14.10 6.37
N VAL A 107 4.25 -13.13 6.88
CA VAL A 107 5.56 -13.38 7.52
C VAL A 107 5.65 -12.88 8.96
N GLU A 108 4.84 -11.90 9.34
CA GLU A 108 4.94 -11.22 10.64
C GLU A 108 3.58 -10.65 11.06
N GLN A 109 3.38 -10.45 12.37
CA GLN A 109 2.24 -9.72 12.92
C GLN A 109 2.72 -8.75 14.00
N MET A 110 2.07 -7.61 14.11
CA MET A 110 2.30 -6.65 15.20
C MET A 110 0.98 -6.08 15.70
N GLU A 111 0.96 -5.65 16.96
CA GLU A 111 -0.11 -4.81 17.50
C GLU A 111 0.18 -3.35 17.15
N ASP A 112 -0.84 -2.65 16.68
CA ASP A 112 -0.78 -1.22 16.37
C ASP A 112 -1.85 -0.48 17.18
N ASP A 113 -1.44 0.56 17.90
CA ASP A 113 -2.35 1.44 18.63
C ASP A 113 -2.87 2.52 17.68
N PHE A 114 -4.00 2.22 17.05
CA PHE A 114 -4.68 3.16 16.19
C PHE A 114 -5.66 4.02 17.00
N PHE A 115 -5.13 5.10 17.59
CA PHE A 115 -5.90 6.12 18.32
C PHE A 115 -6.72 5.56 19.51
N GLY A 116 -6.12 4.69 20.31
CA GLY A 116 -6.75 4.06 21.47
C GLY A 116 -7.52 2.78 21.13
N LYS A 117 -7.48 2.35 19.87
CA LYS A 117 -7.97 1.05 19.43
C LYS A 117 -6.77 0.21 19.01
N VAL A 118 -6.45 -0.79 19.81
CA VAL A 118 -5.45 -1.80 19.45
C VAL A 118 -5.99 -2.64 18.30
N THR A 119 -5.27 -2.66 17.19
CA THR A 119 -5.52 -3.53 16.05
C THR A 119 -4.33 -4.45 15.84
N THR A 120 -4.53 -5.59 15.19
CA THR A 120 -3.43 -6.45 14.76
C THR A 120 -3.18 -6.23 13.27
N LEU A 121 -1.95 -5.89 12.92
CA LEU A 121 -1.49 -5.83 11.54
C LEU A 121 -0.75 -7.12 11.19
N VAL A 122 -0.92 -7.58 9.96
CA VAL A 122 -0.23 -8.73 9.38
C VAL A 122 0.64 -8.23 8.23
N LYS A 123 1.93 -8.56 8.26
CA LYS A 123 2.86 -8.28 7.17
C LYS A 123 2.77 -9.36 6.12
N TYR A 124 2.49 -8.96 4.89
CA TYR A 124 2.56 -9.80 3.71
C TYR A 124 3.79 -9.42 2.89
N GLN A 125 4.57 -10.40 2.45
CA GLN A 125 5.83 -10.20 1.72
C GLN A 125 5.88 -11.05 0.46
N LYS A 126 6.49 -10.51 -0.59
CA LYS A 126 6.74 -11.19 -1.85
C LYS A 126 8.14 -10.84 -2.35
N ASP A 127 8.92 -11.86 -2.66
CA ASP A 127 10.15 -11.68 -3.43
C ASP A 127 9.79 -11.52 -4.91
N VAL A 128 10.33 -10.47 -5.52
CA VAL A 128 10.16 -10.17 -6.95
C VAL A 128 11.44 -10.64 -7.61
N SER A 129 11.45 -11.92 -7.99
CA SER A 129 12.57 -12.51 -8.71
C SER A 129 12.76 -11.76 -10.04
N CYS A 130 13.97 -11.23 -10.27
CA CYS A 130 14.40 -10.74 -11.58
C CYS A 130 14.52 -11.88 -12.59
#